data_AF-C6FFT7-F1
#
_entry.id   AF-C6FFT7-F1
#
_cell.length_a   1.000
_cell.length_b   1.000
_cell.length_c   1.000
_cell.angle_alpha   90.00
_cell.angle_beta   90.00
_cell.angle_gamma   90.00
#
_symmetry.space_group_name_H-M   'P 1'
#
loop_
_entity.id
_entity.type
_entity.pdbx_description
1 polymer ?
#
loop_
_entity_poly.entity_id
_entity_poly.type
_entity_poly.pdbx_seq_one_letter_code
_entity_poly.pdbx_strand_id
1 'polypeptide(L)'
;IAEFYVLAGNLAKAAEFETRANQIAEGVQACFWHEDIGAWLDYDLINSRRRDFFTPTNLAPLWMRCFNEAMEVNITEKVLNYIDRETIDTYPGGVPNTRENTGEQWDYPNVWAPMQYMLIAGLDNLRDQRAKDLARSWATRWVHSNFIAFNETHAMFEKYNAEELGGHGSGGEYEVQIGFGWSNGVIIELLDKYGNVLSAPGSSSNGLKPFSAFFIATVALFGTIFSRIFG
;
A
#
# COMPACT_ATOMS: atom_id res chain seq x y z
N ILE A 1 -10.38 7.54 15.75
CA ILE A 1 -11.54 8.14 16.45
C ILE A 1 -11.33 8.17 17.96
N ALA A 2 -11.04 7.04 18.62
CA ALA A 2 -10.80 7.02 20.07
C ALA A 2 -9.67 7.97 20.50
N GLU A 3 -8.52 7.93 19.81
CA GLU A 3 -7.39 8.83 20.04
C GLU A 3 -7.78 10.33 20.00
N PHE A 4 -8.66 10.71 19.07
CA PHE A 4 -9.17 12.08 18.99
C PHE A 4 -9.97 12.46 20.24
N TYR A 5 -10.79 11.56 20.77
CA TYR A 5 -11.51 11.79 22.02
C TYR A 5 -10.61 11.85 23.25
N VAL A 6 -9.48 11.12 23.25
CA VAL A 6 -8.44 11.29 24.27
C VAL A 6 -7.88 12.70 24.24
N LEU A 7 -7.49 13.20 23.05
CA LEU A 7 -6.98 14.57 22.88
C LEU A 7 -8.00 15.64 23.27
N ALA A 8 -9.29 15.37 23.04
CA ALA A 8 -10.38 16.26 23.44
C ALA A 8 -10.77 16.15 24.93
N GLY A 9 -10.09 15.30 25.72
CA GLY A 9 -10.36 15.10 27.15
C GLY A 9 -11.61 14.28 27.47
N ASN A 10 -12.24 13.64 26.47
CA ASN A 10 -13.44 12.83 26.65
C ASN A 10 -13.10 11.33 26.71
N LEU A 11 -12.59 10.90 27.87
CA LEU A 11 -12.13 9.52 28.07
C LEU A 11 -13.27 8.48 27.98
N ALA A 12 -14.50 8.86 28.32
CA ALA A 12 -15.65 7.97 28.19
C ALA A 12 -15.94 7.61 26.72
N LYS A 13 -15.89 8.61 25.82
CA LYS A 13 -16.03 8.37 24.38
C LYS A 13 -14.84 7.65 23.80
N ALA A 14 -13.62 7.93 24.27
CA ALA A 14 -12.44 7.18 23.85
C ALA A 14 -12.62 5.67 24.12
N ALA A 15 -12.98 5.30 25.35
CA ALA A 15 -13.21 3.91 25.74
C ALA A 15 -14.35 3.23 24.95
N GLU A 16 -15.43 3.96 24.65
CA GLU A 16 -16.52 3.47 23.80
C GLU A 16 -16.02 3.10 22.40
N PHE A 17 -15.21 3.96 21.77
CA PHE A 17 -14.67 3.71 20.43
C PHE A 17 -13.55 2.67 20.40
N GLU A 18 -12.73 2.56 21.46
CA GLU A 18 -11.78 1.45 21.61
C GLU A 18 -12.50 0.11 21.68
N THR A 19 -13.56 0.03 22.49
CA THR A 19 -14.38 -1.19 22.59
C THR A 19 -14.95 -1.60 21.22
N ARG A 20 -15.44 -0.64 20.44
CA ARG A 20 -15.93 -0.89 19.08
C ARG A 20 -14.83 -1.35 18.13
N ALA A 21 -13.65 -0.75 18.20
CA ALA A 21 -12.51 -1.15 17.38
C ALA A 21 -12.10 -2.61 17.67
N ASN A 22 -12.08 -3.00 18.95
CA ASN A 22 -11.78 -4.38 19.36
C ASN A 22 -12.84 -5.36 18.83
N GLN A 23 -14.12 -5.03 18.94
CA GLN A 23 -15.21 -5.85 18.39
C GLN A 23 -15.11 -6.02 16.86
N ILE A 24 -14.72 -4.96 16.15
CA ILE A 24 -14.49 -5.02 14.69
C ILE A 24 -13.30 -5.95 14.39
N ALA A 25 -12.19 -5.84 15.11
CA ALA A 25 -11.03 -6.70 14.91
C ALA A 25 -11.35 -8.17 15.18
N GLU A 26 -12.11 -8.48 16.23
CA GLU A 26 -12.61 -9.83 16.51
C GLU A 26 -13.50 -10.35 15.37
N GLY A 27 -14.41 -9.52 14.85
CA GLY A 27 -15.27 -9.88 13.72
C GLY A 27 -14.50 -10.11 12.43
N VAL A 28 -13.52 -9.24 12.10
CA VAL A 28 -12.64 -9.39 10.94
C VAL A 28 -11.85 -10.69 11.03
N GLN A 29 -11.28 -10.99 12.20
CA GLN A 29 -10.57 -12.23 12.45
C GLN A 29 -11.50 -13.45 12.30
N ALA A 30 -12.69 -13.44 12.90
CA ALA A 30 -13.60 -14.59 12.85
C ALA A 30 -14.13 -14.87 11.45
N CYS A 31 -14.53 -13.82 10.72
CA CYS A 31 -15.17 -13.97 9.42
C CYS A 31 -14.16 -14.23 8.30
N PHE A 32 -13.06 -13.46 8.26
CA PHE A 32 -12.21 -13.38 7.08
C PHE A 32 -10.91 -14.16 7.23
N TRP A 33 -10.31 -14.25 8.43
CA TRP A 33 -9.05 -14.97 8.59
C TRP A 33 -9.21 -16.46 8.23
N HIS A 34 -8.32 -16.94 7.37
CA HIS A 34 -8.23 -18.34 7.01
C HIS A 34 -6.90 -18.91 7.49
N GLU A 35 -6.95 -19.73 8.55
CA GLU A 35 -5.76 -20.21 9.27
C GLU A 35 -4.77 -20.98 8.39
N ASP A 36 -5.25 -21.85 7.50
CA ASP A 36 -4.38 -22.65 6.62
C ASP A 36 -3.81 -21.85 5.43
N ILE A 37 -4.56 -20.85 4.97
CA ILE A 37 -4.16 -20.00 3.84
C ILE A 37 -3.21 -18.91 4.29
N GLY A 38 -3.43 -18.35 5.49
CA GLY A 38 -2.59 -17.31 6.07
C GLY A 38 -2.94 -15.88 5.66
N ALA A 39 -4.20 -15.64 5.29
CA ALA A 39 -4.70 -14.33 4.87
C ALA A 39 -6.16 -14.13 5.27
N TRP A 40 -6.66 -12.89 5.15
CA TRP A 40 -8.07 -12.58 5.31
C TRP A 40 -8.76 -12.68 3.95
N LEU A 41 -9.71 -13.59 3.81
CA LEU A 41 -10.41 -13.84 2.55
C LEU A 41 -11.86 -13.34 2.63
N ASP A 42 -12.40 -12.89 1.52
CA ASP A 42 -13.83 -12.57 1.41
C ASP A 42 -14.69 -13.78 1.79
N TYR A 43 -15.80 -13.51 2.49
CA TYR A 43 -16.77 -14.54 2.88
C TYR A 43 -18.01 -14.47 1.99
N ASP A 44 -18.30 -15.55 1.29
CA ASP A 44 -19.50 -15.71 0.48
C ASP A 44 -20.68 -16.13 1.36
N LEU A 45 -21.61 -15.20 1.61
CA LEU A 45 -22.80 -15.45 2.43
C LEU A 45 -23.81 -16.41 1.78
N ILE A 46 -23.85 -16.49 0.45
CA ILE A 46 -24.79 -17.36 -0.27
C ILE A 46 -24.32 -18.81 -0.15
N ASN A 47 -23.02 -19.03 -0.32
CA ASN A 47 -22.41 -20.36 -0.31
C ASN A 47 -21.80 -20.74 1.05
N SER A 48 -21.87 -19.84 2.03
CA SER A 48 -21.32 -20.02 3.39
C SER A 48 -19.85 -20.49 3.40
N ARG A 49 -19.03 -19.92 2.51
CA ARG A 49 -17.62 -20.30 2.35
C ARG A 49 -16.73 -19.10 2.09
N ARG A 50 -15.45 -19.22 2.43
CA ARG A 50 -14.43 -18.23 2.05
C ARG A 50 -14.11 -18.38 0.57
N ARG A 51 -13.77 -17.25 -0.08
CA ARG A 51 -13.34 -17.19 -1.48
C ARG A 51 -11.83 -17.27 -1.52
N ASP A 52 -11.32 -18.40 -2.01
CA ASP A 52 -9.89 -18.70 -2.05
C ASP A 52 -9.27 -18.21 -3.36
N PHE A 53 -9.28 -16.89 -3.56
CA PHE A 53 -8.53 -16.24 -4.64
C PHE A 53 -7.75 -15.05 -4.10
N PHE A 54 -6.66 -14.74 -4.77
CA PHE A 54 -5.79 -13.64 -4.42
C PHE A 54 -6.39 -12.29 -4.82
N THR A 55 -6.39 -11.35 -3.88
CA THR A 55 -6.46 -9.90 -4.10
C THR A 55 -5.57 -9.20 -3.06
N PRO A 56 -4.93 -8.06 -3.35
CA PRO A 56 -4.15 -7.29 -2.38
C PRO A 56 -4.92 -6.98 -1.09
N THR A 57 -6.24 -6.81 -1.17
CA THR A 57 -7.09 -6.53 0.00
C THR A 57 -7.15 -7.67 0.99
N ASN A 58 -6.71 -8.89 0.62
CA ASN A 58 -6.59 -10.00 1.56
C ASN A 58 -5.61 -9.71 2.71
N LEU A 59 -4.73 -8.71 2.56
CA LEU A 59 -3.78 -8.27 3.57
C LEU A 59 -4.11 -6.88 4.15
N ALA A 60 -5.26 -6.29 3.81
CA ALA A 60 -5.71 -4.99 4.30
C ALA A 60 -5.73 -4.86 5.84
N PRO A 61 -6.08 -5.92 6.61
CA PRO A 61 -6.06 -5.83 8.07
C PRO A 61 -4.68 -5.50 8.67
N LEU A 62 -3.58 -5.80 7.98
CA LEU A 62 -2.24 -5.38 8.42
C LEU A 62 -2.05 -3.87 8.34
N TRP A 63 -2.50 -3.24 7.25
CA TRP A 63 -2.44 -1.80 7.08
C TRP A 63 -3.29 -1.08 8.14
N MET A 64 -4.49 -1.61 8.38
CA MET A 64 -5.43 -1.06 9.36
C MET A 64 -5.08 -1.41 10.82
N ARG A 65 -4.04 -2.22 11.05
CA ARG A 65 -3.72 -2.82 12.37
C ARG A 65 -4.93 -3.49 13.01
N CYS A 66 -5.78 -4.10 12.17
CA CYS A 66 -7.04 -4.72 12.55
C CYS A 66 -6.86 -6.23 12.74
N PHE A 67 -5.98 -6.60 13.65
CA PHE A 67 -5.71 -7.99 14.01
C PHE A 67 -5.27 -8.07 15.47
N ASN A 68 -5.31 -9.27 16.05
CA ASN A 68 -4.87 -9.46 17.43
C ASN A 68 -3.34 -9.36 17.51
N GLU A 69 -2.81 -8.30 18.10
CA GLU A 69 -1.37 -8.08 18.28
C GLU A 69 -0.66 -9.21 19.05
N ALA A 70 -1.37 -9.92 19.93
CA ALA A 70 -0.81 -11.08 20.63
C ALA A 70 -0.52 -12.25 19.68
N MET A 71 -1.15 -12.28 18.50
CA MET A 71 -0.96 -13.29 17.46
C MET A 71 0.00 -12.84 16.36
N GLU A 72 0.58 -11.64 16.45
CA GLU A 72 1.36 -11.03 15.36
C GLU A 72 2.47 -11.93 14.82
N VAL A 73 3.18 -12.66 15.69
CA VAL A 73 4.25 -13.57 15.26
C VAL A 73 3.69 -14.69 14.36
N ASN A 74 2.58 -15.32 14.74
CA ASN A 74 1.93 -16.36 13.95
C ASN A 74 1.31 -15.81 12.66
N ILE A 75 0.68 -14.63 12.74
CA ILE A 75 0.09 -13.95 11.59
C ILE A 75 1.18 -13.60 10.58
N THR A 76 2.29 -13.01 11.03
CA THR A 76 3.42 -12.63 10.17
C THR A 76 3.94 -13.84 9.42
N GLU A 77 4.20 -14.95 10.12
CA GLU A 77 4.74 -16.14 9.48
C GLU A 77 3.78 -16.68 8.40
N LYS A 78 2.48 -16.71 8.69
CA LYS A 78 1.47 -17.16 7.74
C LYS A 78 1.30 -16.22 6.55
N VAL A 79 1.36 -14.91 6.78
CA VAL A 79 1.28 -13.90 5.72
C VAL A 79 2.49 -13.98 4.80
N LEU A 80 3.70 -14.13 5.33
CA LEU A 80 4.90 -14.26 4.49
C LEU A 80 4.83 -15.55 3.64
N ASN A 81 4.42 -16.67 4.24
CA ASN A 81 4.18 -17.91 3.49
C ASN A 81 3.06 -17.76 2.44
N TYR A 82 2.00 -16.99 2.74
CA TYR A 82 0.95 -16.67 1.78
C TYR A 82 1.51 -15.86 0.60
N ILE A 83 2.29 -14.80 0.86
CA ILE A 83 2.93 -13.98 -0.19
C ILE A 83 3.81 -14.83 -1.11
N ASP A 84 4.63 -15.71 -0.52
CA ASP A 84 5.53 -16.60 -1.26
C ASP A 84 4.75 -17.60 -2.12
N ARG A 85 3.74 -18.27 -1.55
CA ARG A 85 2.87 -19.20 -2.28
C ARG A 85 2.08 -18.50 -3.38
N GLU A 86 1.61 -17.29 -3.10
CA GLU A 86 0.88 -16.50 -4.08
C GLU A 86 1.80 -15.91 -5.16
N THR A 87 3.13 -16.04 -5.03
CA THR A 87 4.12 -15.57 -6.02
C THR A 87 3.98 -14.09 -6.35
N ILE A 88 3.33 -13.29 -5.49
CA ILE A 88 3.00 -11.90 -5.82
C ILE A 88 4.22 -10.97 -5.78
N ASP A 89 5.33 -11.41 -5.18
CA ASP A 89 6.61 -10.71 -5.22
C ASP A 89 7.29 -10.79 -6.59
N THR A 90 6.84 -11.63 -7.52
CA THR A 90 7.55 -11.81 -8.81
C THR A 90 7.23 -10.74 -9.86
N TYR A 91 6.23 -9.90 -9.64
CA TYR A 91 5.81 -8.89 -10.62
C TYR A 91 6.72 -7.66 -10.60
N PRO A 92 7.38 -7.31 -11.72
CA PRO A 92 8.33 -6.20 -11.77
C PRO A 92 7.67 -4.82 -11.65
N GLY A 93 6.43 -4.64 -12.13
CA GLY A 93 5.73 -3.36 -12.08
C GLY A 93 4.91 -3.11 -10.81
N GLY A 94 4.81 -4.11 -9.94
CA GLY A 94 4.02 -4.08 -8.71
C GLY A 94 2.98 -5.22 -8.68
N VAL A 95 2.33 -5.39 -7.53
CA VAL A 95 1.39 -6.50 -7.31
C VAL A 95 0.06 -6.21 -8.04
N PRO A 96 -0.41 -7.07 -8.96
CA PRO A 96 -1.68 -6.87 -9.65
C PRO A 96 -2.87 -7.00 -8.70
N ASN A 97 -4.02 -6.45 -9.09
CA ASN A 97 -5.21 -6.47 -8.25
C ASN A 97 -5.87 -7.86 -8.13
N THR A 98 -5.76 -8.69 -9.16
CA THR A 98 -6.13 -10.11 -9.14
C THR A 98 -5.15 -10.89 -10.02
N ARG A 99 -5.40 -12.19 -10.24
CA ARG A 99 -4.69 -13.00 -11.24
C ARG A 99 -5.48 -13.20 -12.52
N GLU A 100 -6.70 -12.70 -12.58
CA GLU A 100 -7.63 -12.98 -13.67
C GLU A 100 -7.47 -11.91 -14.76
N ASN A 101 -7.24 -12.33 -16.00
CA ASN A 101 -7.18 -11.42 -17.14
C ASN A 101 -8.56 -11.29 -17.78
N THR A 102 -9.44 -10.53 -17.15
CA THR A 102 -10.83 -10.35 -17.59
C THR A 102 -11.01 -9.22 -18.60
N GLY A 103 -10.03 -8.32 -18.68
CA GLY A 103 -10.15 -7.03 -19.38
C GLY A 103 -10.72 -5.90 -18.52
N GLU A 104 -11.13 -6.19 -17.27
CA GLU A 104 -11.62 -5.19 -16.32
C GLU A 104 -10.49 -4.36 -15.70
N GLN A 105 -10.85 -3.18 -15.20
CA GLN A 105 -9.86 -2.21 -14.68
C GLN A 105 -9.15 -2.67 -13.40
N TRP A 106 -9.85 -3.41 -12.55
CA TRP A 106 -9.38 -3.88 -11.24
C TRP A 106 -8.88 -5.32 -11.28
N ASP A 107 -8.51 -5.80 -12.47
CA ASP A 107 -8.04 -7.16 -12.72
C ASP A 107 -6.66 -7.13 -13.37
N TYR A 108 -6.02 -8.30 -13.46
CA TYR A 108 -4.71 -8.44 -14.09
C TYR A 108 -4.74 -7.93 -15.55
N PRO A 109 -3.71 -7.20 -16.03
CA PRO A 109 -2.42 -6.93 -15.37
C PRO A 109 -2.35 -5.59 -14.63
N ASN A 110 -3.49 -4.94 -14.36
CA ASN A 110 -3.48 -3.60 -13.78
C ASN A 110 -3.03 -3.59 -12.30
N VAL A 111 -2.20 -2.59 -11.98
CA VAL A 111 -1.67 -2.30 -10.66
C VAL A 111 -2.12 -0.92 -10.22
N TRP A 112 -2.69 -0.81 -9.03
CA TRP A 112 -3.21 0.45 -8.51
C TRP A 112 -2.43 0.92 -7.28
N ALA A 113 -2.05 2.20 -7.29
CA ALA A 113 -1.32 2.85 -6.20
C ALA A 113 -1.89 2.57 -4.79
N PRO A 114 -3.22 2.67 -4.54
CA PRO A 114 -3.77 2.36 -3.21
C PRO A 114 -3.53 0.92 -2.77
N MET A 115 -3.55 -0.05 -3.71
CA MET A 115 -3.28 -1.46 -3.39
C MET A 115 -1.81 -1.66 -3.01
N GLN A 116 -0.89 -1.00 -3.72
CA GLN A 116 0.54 -1.06 -3.38
C GLN A 116 0.81 -0.44 -2.02
N TYR A 117 0.22 0.72 -1.74
CA TYR A 117 0.38 1.38 -0.45
C TYR A 117 -0.14 0.51 0.70
N MET A 118 -1.32 -0.08 0.55
CA MET A 118 -1.90 -0.96 1.57
C MET A 118 -0.98 -2.15 1.90
N LEU A 119 -0.45 -2.80 0.87
CA LEU A 119 0.49 -3.91 1.02
C LEU A 119 1.79 -3.47 1.73
N ILE A 120 2.42 -2.40 1.24
CA ILE A 120 3.68 -1.87 1.78
C ILE A 120 3.50 -1.41 3.23
N ALA A 121 2.49 -0.59 3.50
CA ALA A 121 2.23 -0.07 4.83
C ALA A 121 1.79 -1.18 5.80
N GLY A 122 1.03 -2.17 5.33
CA GLY A 122 0.65 -3.32 6.13
C GLY A 122 1.84 -4.17 6.56
N LEU A 123 2.75 -4.48 5.63
CA LEU A 123 3.98 -5.20 5.97
C LEU A 123 4.90 -4.39 6.89
N ASP A 124 5.03 -3.08 6.66
CA ASP A 124 5.86 -2.23 7.53
C ASP A 124 5.28 -2.04 8.94
N ASN A 125 3.96 -2.18 9.12
CA ASN A 125 3.33 -2.16 10.43
C ASN A 125 3.71 -3.37 11.31
N LEU A 126 4.17 -4.48 10.72
CA LEU A 126 4.64 -5.65 11.45
C LEU A 126 6.03 -5.39 12.07
N ARG A 127 6.29 -6.01 13.23
CA ARG A 127 7.57 -5.89 13.94
C ARG A 127 8.67 -6.76 13.34
N ASP A 128 8.31 -7.78 12.56
CA ASP A 128 9.27 -8.72 11.95
C ASP A 128 10.11 -8.03 10.85
N GLN A 129 11.42 -8.25 10.93
CA GLN A 129 12.36 -7.61 10.01
C GLN A 129 12.19 -8.07 8.55
N ARG A 130 11.81 -9.33 8.31
CA ARG A 130 11.56 -9.86 6.96
C ARG A 130 10.39 -9.12 6.31
N ALA A 131 9.32 -8.89 7.06
CA ALA A 131 8.17 -8.13 6.58
C ALA A 131 8.54 -6.68 6.26
N LYS A 132 9.33 -6.01 7.12
CA LYS A 132 9.83 -4.66 6.88
C LYS A 132 10.77 -4.57 5.67
N ASP A 133 11.63 -5.57 5.47
CA ASP A 133 12.53 -5.61 4.32
C ASP A 133 11.77 -5.83 3.01
N LEU A 134 10.74 -6.68 3.03
CA LEU A 134 9.82 -6.86 1.90
C LEU A 134 9.03 -5.58 1.60
N ALA A 135 8.52 -4.89 2.62
CA ALA A 135 7.86 -3.59 2.48
C ALA A 135 8.78 -2.57 1.79
N ARG A 136 10.06 -2.50 2.22
CA ARG A 136 11.08 -1.64 1.60
C ARG A 136 11.35 -2.04 0.15
N SER A 137 11.46 -3.33 -0.14
CA SER A 137 11.65 -3.84 -1.51
C SER A 137 10.49 -3.42 -2.42
N TRP A 138 9.24 -3.60 -1.98
CA TRP A 138 8.04 -3.21 -2.73
C TRP A 138 7.91 -1.70 -2.90
N ALA A 139 8.22 -0.92 -1.85
CA ALA A 139 8.28 0.53 -1.95
C ALA A 139 9.30 0.99 -2.99
N THR A 140 10.49 0.39 -2.99
CA THR A 140 11.57 0.70 -3.94
C THR A 140 11.13 0.39 -5.37
N ARG A 141 10.58 -0.80 -5.59
CA ARG A 141 10.07 -1.23 -6.89
C ARG A 141 8.98 -0.31 -7.41
N TRP A 142 8.01 0.05 -6.57
CA TRP A 142 6.91 0.93 -6.95
C TRP A 142 7.40 2.32 -7.33
N VAL A 143 8.27 2.93 -6.49
CA VAL A 143 8.86 4.24 -6.77
C VAL A 143 9.68 4.21 -8.06
N HIS A 144 10.46 3.14 -8.29
CA HIS A 144 11.25 2.97 -9.52
C HIS A 144 10.38 2.84 -10.76
N SER A 145 9.33 2.01 -10.70
CA SER A 145 8.38 1.84 -11.80
C SER A 145 7.74 3.19 -12.18
N ASN A 146 7.24 3.91 -11.18
CA ASN A 146 6.63 5.22 -11.40
C ASN A 146 7.62 6.25 -11.95
N PHE A 147 8.87 6.25 -11.46
CA PHE A 147 9.92 7.14 -11.94
C PHE A 147 10.29 6.87 -13.40
N ILE A 148 10.42 5.60 -13.80
CA ILE A 148 10.71 5.23 -15.19
C ILE A 148 9.59 5.71 -16.11
N ALA A 149 8.34 5.40 -15.77
CA ALA A 149 7.17 5.85 -16.53
C ALA A 149 7.14 7.37 -16.66
N PHE A 150 7.36 8.09 -15.56
CA PHE A 150 7.36 9.56 -15.55
C PHE A 150 8.52 10.15 -16.36
N ASN A 151 9.72 9.56 -16.29
CA ASN A 151 10.88 10.04 -17.03
C ASN A 151 10.70 9.89 -18.54
N GLU A 152 10.00 8.84 -18.99
CA GLU A 152 9.72 8.58 -20.41
C GLU A 152 8.54 9.39 -20.95
N THR A 153 7.48 9.54 -20.15
CA THR A 153 6.19 10.09 -20.62
C THR A 153 5.87 11.48 -20.08
N HIS A 154 6.59 11.93 -19.06
CA HIS A 154 6.30 13.14 -18.27
C HIS A 154 4.92 13.14 -17.61
N ALA A 155 4.34 11.95 -17.39
CA ALA A 155 3.03 11.77 -16.78
C ALA A 155 3.06 10.74 -15.64
N MET A 156 2.18 10.96 -14.67
CA MET A 156 1.82 9.97 -13.64
C MET A 156 0.49 9.34 -14.04
N PHE A 157 0.34 8.02 -13.96
CA PHE A 157 -0.85 7.33 -14.46
C PHE A 157 -1.81 6.94 -13.33
N GLU A 158 -3.09 6.79 -13.66
CA GLU A 158 -4.11 6.24 -12.76
C GLU A 158 -3.77 4.82 -12.27
N LYS A 159 -3.24 4.01 -13.19
CA LYS A 159 -2.89 2.59 -13.00
C LYS A 159 -1.66 2.22 -13.82
N TYR A 160 -0.93 1.22 -13.34
CA TYR A 160 0.35 0.74 -13.90
C TYR A 160 0.23 -0.71 -14.36
N ASN A 161 1.23 -1.23 -15.07
CA ASN A 161 1.27 -2.61 -15.55
C ASN A 161 2.11 -3.48 -14.60
N ALA A 162 1.60 -4.62 -14.16
CA ALA A 162 2.34 -5.56 -13.31
C ALA A 162 3.51 -6.25 -14.02
N GLU A 163 3.39 -6.48 -15.32
CA GLU A 163 4.29 -7.31 -16.11
C GLU A 163 5.63 -6.65 -16.45
N GLU A 164 5.69 -5.31 -16.36
CA GLU A 164 6.87 -4.55 -16.76
C GLU A 164 7.13 -3.38 -15.81
N LEU A 165 8.41 -3.08 -15.62
CA LEU A 165 8.83 -1.93 -14.84
C LEU A 165 8.69 -0.66 -15.68
N GLY A 166 7.95 0.35 -15.20
CA GLY A 166 7.70 1.58 -15.94
C GLY A 166 6.48 1.56 -16.85
N GLY A 167 5.80 0.42 -16.99
CA GLY A 167 4.60 0.31 -17.80
C GLY A 167 3.38 0.97 -17.15
N HIS A 168 2.51 1.56 -17.98
CA HIS A 168 1.21 2.03 -17.54
C HIS A 168 0.13 0.98 -17.84
N GLY A 169 -0.91 0.93 -17.01
CA GLY A 169 -2.02 -0.01 -17.21
C GLY A 169 -2.93 0.42 -18.37
N SER A 170 -3.90 -0.43 -18.67
CA SER A 170 -4.88 -0.22 -19.75
C SER A 170 -6.21 -0.94 -19.45
N GLY A 171 -7.14 -0.96 -20.39
CA GLY A 171 -8.38 -1.75 -20.30
C GLY A 171 -9.48 -1.16 -19.41
N GLY A 172 -10.62 -1.86 -19.45
CA GLY A 172 -11.91 -1.52 -18.86
C GLY A 172 -12.70 -0.42 -19.58
N GLU A 173 -13.54 0.27 -18.82
CA GLU A 173 -14.64 1.10 -19.37
C GLU A 173 -14.19 2.40 -20.08
N TYR A 174 -12.98 2.89 -19.81
CA TYR A 174 -12.49 4.17 -20.34
C TYR A 174 -10.96 4.23 -20.48
N GLU A 175 -10.48 5.23 -21.24
CA GLU A 175 -9.06 5.48 -21.49
C GLU A 175 -8.28 5.84 -20.21
N VAL A 176 -7.01 5.44 -20.13
CA VAL A 176 -6.18 5.70 -18.93
C VAL A 176 -6.04 7.20 -18.64
N GLN A 177 -6.18 7.59 -17.36
CA GLN A 177 -6.07 8.98 -16.93
C GLN A 177 -4.66 9.32 -16.41
N ILE A 178 -4.28 10.61 -16.53
CA ILE A 178 -2.95 11.13 -16.14
C ILE A 178 -3.02 12.15 -14.99
N GLY A 179 -1.89 12.37 -14.31
CA GLY A 179 -1.74 13.26 -13.15
C GLY A 179 -2.33 12.72 -11.85
N PHE A 180 -2.74 11.46 -11.83
CA PHE A 180 -3.74 10.94 -10.89
C PHE A 180 -3.42 11.09 -9.40
N GLY A 181 -4.40 11.53 -8.61
CA GLY A 181 -4.22 11.96 -7.22
C GLY A 181 -3.63 10.90 -6.27
N TRP A 182 -4.14 9.67 -6.28
CA TRP A 182 -3.56 8.61 -5.42
C TRP A 182 -2.15 8.20 -5.85
N SER A 183 -1.80 8.33 -7.13
CA SER A 183 -0.49 7.88 -7.62
C SER A 183 0.57 8.84 -7.12
N ASN A 184 0.28 10.13 -7.25
CA ASN A 184 1.09 11.20 -6.68
C ASN A 184 1.18 11.07 -5.15
N GLY A 185 0.05 10.87 -4.47
CA GLY A 185 -0.01 10.77 -3.01
C GLY A 185 0.83 9.61 -2.46
N VAL A 186 0.70 8.42 -3.05
CA VAL A 186 1.47 7.24 -2.64
C VAL A 186 2.95 7.44 -2.91
N ILE A 187 3.33 8.03 -4.05
CA ILE A 187 4.74 8.30 -4.33
C ILE A 187 5.35 9.29 -3.33
N ILE A 188 4.64 10.36 -2.98
CA ILE A 188 5.10 11.33 -1.97
C ILE A 188 5.29 10.64 -0.61
N GLU A 189 4.31 9.86 -0.18
CA GLU A 189 4.36 9.11 1.09
C GLU A 189 5.53 8.13 1.15
N LEU A 190 5.77 7.37 0.08
CA LEU A 190 6.88 6.41 0.03
C LEU A 190 8.25 7.09 -0.06
N LEU A 191 8.35 8.23 -0.77
CA LEU A 191 9.58 9.01 -0.82
C LEU A 191 9.90 9.65 0.53
N ASP A 192 8.91 10.13 1.27
CA ASP A 192 9.11 10.65 2.62
C ASP A 192 9.56 9.53 3.58
N LYS A 193 8.84 8.40 3.57
CA LYS A 193 9.09 7.28 4.48
C LYS A 193 10.38 6.50 4.21
N TYR A 194 10.70 6.26 2.94
CA TYR A 194 11.82 5.41 2.53
C TYR A 194 12.95 6.17 1.83
N GLY A 195 12.86 7.49 1.65
CA GLY A 195 13.81 8.29 0.86
C GLY A 195 15.27 8.20 1.30
N ASN A 196 15.53 7.85 2.56
CA ASN A 196 16.90 7.65 3.08
C ASN A 196 17.54 6.31 2.64
N VAL A 197 16.75 5.33 2.21
CA VAL A 197 17.20 4.01 1.76
C VAL A 197 16.91 3.75 0.29
N LEU A 198 16.10 4.60 -0.36
CA LEU A 198 15.88 4.57 -1.79
C LEU A 198 17.13 5.08 -2.55
N SER A 199 17.35 4.53 -3.73
CA SER A 199 18.41 4.93 -4.66
C SER A 199 17.84 5.02 -6.07
N ALA A 200 18.47 5.77 -6.98
CA ALA A 200 18.00 5.85 -8.35
C ALA A 200 18.19 4.51 -9.09
N PRO A 201 17.35 4.19 -10.09
CA PRO A 201 17.58 3.02 -10.95
C PRO A 201 18.99 3.07 -11.55
N GLY A 202 19.78 2.01 -11.38
CA GLY A 202 21.15 1.90 -11.91
C GLY A 202 22.27 2.52 -11.06
N SER A 203 21.97 3.14 -9.90
CA SER A 203 23.03 3.59 -8.97
C SER A 203 23.42 2.47 -7.98
N SER A 204 24.61 1.92 -8.09
CA SER A 204 25.17 1.01 -7.07
C SER A 204 25.48 1.78 -5.78
N SER A 205 24.94 1.31 -4.66
CA SER A 205 25.01 1.95 -3.33
C SER A 205 26.41 1.90 -2.72
N ASN A 206 27.32 2.77 -3.18
CA ASN A 206 28.49 3.14 -2.39
C ASN A 206 28.17 4.40 -1.58
N GLY A 207 27.67 4.19 -0.36
CA GLY A 207 27.59 5.15 0.75
C GLY A 207 27.32 6.61 0.38
N LEU A 208 26.06 6.98 0.22
CA LEU A 208 25.65 8.39 0.18
C LEU A 208 25.28 8.86 1.59
N LYS A 209 25.94 9.95 2.03
CA LYS A 209 25.66 10.70 3.27
C LYS A 209 24.22 11.23 3.28
N PRO A 210 23.60 11.44 4.45
CA PRO A 210 22.19 11.80 4.56
C PRO A 210 21.91 13.08 3.77
N PHE A 211 20.86 13.03 2.94
CA PHE A 211 20.35 14.19 2.21
C PHE A 211 19.88 15.25 3.21
N SER A 212 20.51 16.43 3.16
CA SER A 212 20.10 17.63 3.90
C SER A 212 18.73 18.11 3.42
N ALA A 213 17.89 18.52 4.37
CA ALA A 213 16.48 18.91 4.27
C ALA A 213 16.17 20.18 3.42
N PHE A 214 16.74 20.29 2.22
CA PHE A 214 16.61 21.49 1.38
C PHE A 214 15.57 21.39 0.27
N PHE A 215 14.96 20.23 0.02
CA PHE A 215 13.98 20.06 -1.06
C PHE A 215 12.52 20.34 -0.66
N ILE A 216 12.19 20.29 0.64
CA ILE A 216 10.84 20.60 1.15
C ILE A 216 10.54 22.10 1.09
N ALA A 217 11.56 22.95 1.03
CA ALA A 217 11.39 24.41 1.00
C ALA A 217 10.81 24.95 -0.33
N THR A 218 10.97 24.23 -1.44
CA THR A 218 10.59 24.74 -2.76
C THR A 218 9.08 24.62 -3.05
N VAL A 219 8.40 23.61 -2.48
CA VAL A 219 6.93 23.47 -2.65
C VAL A 219 6.16 24.42 -1.71
N ALA A 220 6.68 24.71 -0.52
CA ALA A 220 6.05 25.63 0.43
C ALA A 220 6.14 27.12 0.01
N LEU A 221 7.17 27.50 -0.74
CA LEU A 221 7.33 28.89 -1.21
C LEU A 221 6.35 29.27 -2.34
N PHE A 222 5.96 28.32 -3.20
CA PHE A 222 5.00 28.62 -4.27
C PHE A 222 3.58 28.86 -3.76
N GLY A 223 3.15 28.17 -2.68
CA GLY A 223 1.84 28.38 -2.06
C GLY A 223 1.70 29.74 -1.35
N THR A 224 2.78 30.26 -0.77
CA THR A 224 2.75 31.53 -0.04
C THR A 224 2.82 32.75 -0.96
N ILE A 225 3.53 32.68 -2.09
CA ILE A 225 3.64 33.79 -3.05
C ILE A 225 2.34 33.97 -3.85
N PHE A 226 1.63 32.88 -4.21
CA PHE A 226 0.37 32.98 -4.95
C PHE A 226 -0.77 33.60 -4.14
N SER A 227 -0.83 33.36 -2.82
CA SER A 227 -1.89 33.93 -1.97
C SER A 227 -1.78 35.44 -1.74
N ARG A 228 -0.61 36.05 -2.00
CA ARG A 228 -0.37 37.49 -1.79
C ARG A 228 -0.53 38.34 -3.05
N ILE A 229 -0.62 37.74 -4.24
CA ILE A 229 -0.71 38.48 -5.51
C ILE A 229 -2.17 38.60 -6.00
N PHE A 230 -3.09 37.76 -5.50
CA PHE A 230 -4.50 37.71 -5.94
C PHE A 230 -5.53 37.73 -4.80
N GLY A 231 -5.19 38.28 -3.63
CA GLY A 231 -6.09 38.52 -2.51
C GLY A 231 -6.38 40.00 -2.30
#